data_AF-A0A958XCG7-F1
#
_entry.id   AF-A0A958XCG7-F1
#
_cell.length_a   1.000
_cell.length_b   1.000
_cell.length_c   1.000
_cell.angle_alpha   90.00
_cell.angle_beta   90.00
_cell.angle_gamma   90.00
#
_symmetry.space_group_name_H-M   'P 1'
#
loop_
_entity.id
_entity.type
_entity.pdbx_description
1 polymer ?
#
loop_
_entity_poly.entity_id
_entity_poly.type
_entity_poly.pdbx_seq_one_letter_code
_entity_poly.pdbx_strand_id
1 'polypeptide(L)'
;MKHLMICACALYCLLSGNISFAQGDNARTLSDFFAAVDKGDFEKAGTYLSEDLMAILPLSSQPLDKAAYRDLGMGFKAGFPDMTHRFLETSESGNTVAAKGIFSGTNTGPLMGNPATGKRVEMPFLTYVNFNAAGKIAEINIQFNAGGFMEQLIAGMPMQEETNKKTVMQVSQALNKHDLDGVTAVFAPDCRFYGWGPQPVDQTGYKNMMTNLLAAF
;
A
#
# COMPACT_ATOMS: atom_id res chain seq x y z
N MET A 1 42.05 -18.56 -26.12
CA MET A 1 41.76 -17.16 -25.74
C MET A 1 40.46 -16.76 -26.43
N LYS A 2 39.34 -16.77 -25.69
CA LYS A 2 37.99 -16.40 -26.16
C LYS A 2 37.47 -15.31 -25.22
N HIS A 3 37.51 -14.05 -25.63
CA HIS A 3 36.82 -12.93 -24.99
C HIS A 3 36.60 -11.84 -26.02
N LEU A 4 35.34 -11.57 -26.41
CA LEU A 4 34.73 -10.23 -26.34
C LEU A 4 33.26 -10.36 -26.72
N MET A 5 32.41 -10.30 -25.71
CA MET A 5 30.98 -10.56 -25.75
C MET A 5 30.27 -9.21 -25.54
N ILE A 6 29.49 -8.81 -26.54
CA ILE A 6 28.19 -8.10 -26.43
C ILE A 6 28.19 -6.88 -25.50
N CYS A 7 28.45 -5.69 -26.05
CA CYS A 7 28.29 -4.41 -25.33
C CYS A 7 27.68 -3.30 -26.20
N ALA A 8 26.58 -3.57 -26.93
CA ALA A 8 25.94 -2.51 -27.75
C ALA A 8 24.40 -2.49 -27.76
N CYS A 9 23.70 -3.46 -27.15
CA CYS A 9 22.23 -3.47 -27.15
C CYS A 9 21.57 -2.81 -25.93
N ALA A 10 22.32 -2.52 -24.85
CA ALA A 10 21.74 -1.94 -23.63
C ALA A 10 21.59 -0.41 -23.66
N LEU A 11 22.19 0.30 -24.62
CA LEU A 11 22.26 1.76 -24.61
C LEU A 11 21.29 2.47 -25.58
N TYR A 12 20.52 1.74 -26.40
CA TYR A 12 19.58 2.35 -27.36
C TYR A 12 18.12 2.42 -26.86
N CYS A 13 17.76 1.76 -25.76
CA CYS A 13 16.39 1.80 -25.23
C CYS A 13 16.05 3.05 -24.41
N LEU A 14 16.97 4.02 -24.26
CA LEU A 14 16.75 5.22 -23.43
C LEU A 14 16.37 6.49 -24.21
N LEU A 15 16.21 6.44 -25.53
CA LEU A 15 15.95 7.64 -26.35
C LEU A 15 14.95 7.38 -27.48
N SER A 16 13.70 7.06 -27.15
CA SER A 16 12.48 7.37 -27.95
C SER A 16 11.32 6.49 -27.49
N GLY A 17 10.68 6.88 -26.41
CA GLY A 17 9.43 6.27 -26.00
C GLY A 17 9.06 6.75 -24.62
N ASN A 18 7.95 7.49 -24.52
CA ASN A 18 7.17 7.43 -23.30
C ASN A 18 6.79 5.96 -23.12
N ILE A 19 7.57 5.22 -22.33
CA ILE A 19 7.16 3.90 -21.85
C ILE A 19 6.01 4.18 -20.88
N SER A 20 4.81 4.29 -21.43
CA SER A 20 3.62 4.01 -20.66
C SER A 20 3.64 2.49 -20.47
N PHE A 21 3.99 2.04 -19.27
CA PHE A 21 3.67 0.68 -18.87
C PHE A 21 2.15 0.58 -18.92
N ALA A 22 1.62 -0.10 -19.93
CA ALA A 22 0.22 -0.52 -19.90
C ALA A 22 0.00 -1.25 -18.57
N GLN A 23 -1.06 -0.90 -17.82
CA GLN A 23 -1.42 -1.65 -16.63
C GLN A 23 -1.60 -3.12 -17.00
N GLY A 24 -0.97 -4.02 -16.25
CA GLY A 24 -1.29 -5.44 -16.36
C GLY A 24 -2.73 -5.72 -15.93
N ASP A 25 -3.19 -6.94 -16.20
CA ASP A 25 -4.58 -7.32 -15.98
C ASP A 25 -4.99 -7.19 -14.50
N ASN A 26 -4.05 -7.39 -13.56
CA ASN A 26 -4.33 -7.23 -12.13
C ASN A 26 -4.44 -5.76 -11.74
N ALA A 27 -3.54 -4.89 -12.21
CA ALA A 27 -3.62 -3.46 -11.94
C ALA A 27 -4.91 -2.84 -12.50
N ARG A 28 -5.35 -3.30 -13.69
CA ARG A 28 -6.65 -2.91 -14.24
C ARG A 28 -7.81 -3.42 -13.39
N THR A 29 -7.77 -4.68 -12.96
CA THR A 29 -8.79 -5.27 -12.08
C THR A 29 -8.92 -4.48 -10.77
N LEU A 30 -7.79 -4.07 -10.18
CA LEU A 30 -7.78 -3.23 -8.98
C LEU A 30 -8.45 -1.87 -9.23
N SER A 31 -8.13 -1.22 -10.34
CA SER A 31 -8.76 0.04 -10.74
C SER A 31 -10.26 -0.11 -10.95
N ASP A 32 -10.69 -1.17 -11.63
CA ASP A 32 -12.11 -1.43 -11.88
C ASP A 32 -12.88 -1.79 -10.61
N PHE A 33 -12.24 -2.46 -9.65
CA PHE A 33 -12.78 -2.70 -8.31
C PHE A 33 -13.06 -1.39 -7.56
N PHE A 34 -12.05 -0.52 -7.40
CA PHE A 34 -12.23 0.76 -6.70
C PHE A 34 -13.20 1.69 -7.42
N ALA A 35 -13.21 1.69 -8.76
CA ALA A 35 -14.18 2.46 -9.54
C ALA A 35 -15.63 1.97 -9.34
N ALA A 36 -15.85 0.68 -9.09
CA ALA A 36 -17.17 0.15 -8.74
C ALA A 36 -17.58 0.59 -7.33
N VAL A 37 -16.66 0.54 -6.36
CA VAL A 37 -16.87 1.03 -4.99
C VAL A 37 -17.22 2.52 -4.99
N ASP A 38 -16.49 3.35 -5.74
CA ASP A 38 -16.75 4.78 -5.88
C ASP A 38 -18.15 5.08 -6.45
N LYS A 39 -18.65 4.21 -7.33
CA LYS A 39 -20.01 4.29 -7.89
C LYS A 39 -21.09 3.74 -6.94
N GLY A 40 -20.70 3.09 -5.84
CA GLY A 40 -21.63 2.37 -4.96
C GLY A 40 -22.16 1.06 -5.55
N ASP A 41 -21.52 0.54 -6.60
CA ASP A 41 -21.89 -0.73 -7.24
C ASP A 41 -21.18 -1.90 -6.53
N PHE A 42 -21.65 -2.21 -5.32
CA PHE A 42 -21.02 -3.21 -4.45
C PHE A 42 -21.20 -4.65 -4.94
N GLU A 43 -22.24 -4.90 -5.75
CA GLU A 43 -22.42 -6.19 -6.41
C GLU A 43 -21.32 -6.40 -7.45
N LYS A 44 -21.08 -5.40 -8.32
CA LYS A 44 -19.96 -5.45 -9.26
C LYS A 44 -18.61 -5.50 -8.55
N ALA A 45 -18.40 -4.67 -7.53
CA ALA A 45 -17.17 -4.68 -6.76
C ALA A 45 -16.88 -6.08 -6.17
N GLY A 46 -17.91 -6.73 -5.63
CA GLY A 46 -17.82 -8.09 -5.09
C GLY A 46 -17.39 -9.15 -6.10
N THR A 47 -17.60 -8.93 -7.40
CA THR A 47 -17.13 -9.86 -8.44
C THR A 47 -15.62 -9.90 -8.61
N TYR A 48 -14.89 -8.86 -8.18
CA TYR A 48 -13.42 -8.82 -8.28
C TYR A 48 -12.72 -9.46 -7.08
N LEU A 49 -13.45 -9.65 -5.97
CA LEU A 49 -12.94 -10.18 -4.71
C LEU A 49 -13.08 -11.70 -4.67
N SER A 50 -12.08 -12.40 -4.15
CA SER A 50 -12.19 -13.83 -3.85
C SER A 50 -13.16 -14.06 -2.70
N GLU A 51 -13.70 -15.28 -2.57
CA GLU A 51 -14.59 -15.63 -1.46
C GLU A 51 -13.87 -15.68 -0.10
N ASP A 52 -12.57 -15.98 -0.12
CA ASP A 52 -11.67 -16.04 1.03
C ASP A 52 -10.89 -14.75 1.27
N LEU A 53 -11.42 -13.60 0.80
CA LEU A 53 -10.77 -12.30 0.95
C LEU A 53 -10.33 -12.03 2.38
N MET A 54 -9.10 -11.55 2.54
CA MET A 54 -8.61 -10.91 3.76
C MET A 54 -8.27 -9.44 3.49
N ALA A 55 -9.02 -8.52 4.09
CA ALA A 55 -8.73 -7.09 4.01
C ALA A 55 -8.16 -6.57 5.34
N ILE A 56 -6.95 -6.03 5.30
CA ILE A 56 -6.22 -5.50 6.46
C ILE A 56 -6.11 -3.99 6.30
N LEU A 57 -6.61 -3.24 7.27
CA LEU A 57 -6.61 -1.79 7.23
C LEU A 57 -6.62 -1.18 8.65
N PRO A 58 -6.18 0.07 8.82
CA PRO A 58 -6.09 0.75 10.11
C PRO A 58 -7.37 0.86 10.96
N LEU A 59 -8.55 0.59 10.39
CA LEU A 59 -9.84 0.70 11.10
C LEU A 59 -10.26 -0.58 11.81
N SER A 60 -9.48 -1.66 11.68
CA SER A 60 -9.75 -2.94 12.32
C SER A 60 -8.47 -3.55 12.89
N SER A 61 -8.58 -4.16 14.07
CA SER A 61 -7.47 -4.89 14.70
C SER A 61 -7.30 -6.32 14.16
N GLN A 62 -8.25 -6.80 13.37
CA GLN A 62 -8.24 -8.10 12.71
C GLN A 62 -8.54 -7.94 11.21
N PRO A 63 -8.05 -8.86 10.35
CA PRO A 63 -8.47 -8.87 8.96
C PRO A 63 -9.99 -8.95 8.83
N LEU A 64 -10.56 -8.17 7.90
CA LEU A 64 -11.96 -8.25 7.51
C LEU A 64 -12.14 -9.30 6.42
N ASP A 65 -13.19 -10.09 6.52
CA ASP A 65 -13.64 -10.94 5.43
C ASP A 65 -14.33 -10.13 4.32
N LYS A 66 -14.72 -10.80 3.24
CA LYS A 66 -15.42 -10.19 2.10
C LYS A 66 -16.68 -9.42 2.49
N ALA A 67 -17.49 -9.96 3.40
CA ALA A 67 -18.75 -9.37 3.80
C ALA A 67 -18.52 -8.11 4.66
N ALA A 68 -17.67 -8.21 5.66
CA ALA A 68 -17.29 -7.09 6.53
C ALA A 68 -16.61 -5.96 5.73
N TYR A 69 -15.77 -6.31 4.75
CA TYR A 69 -15.14 -5.32 3.88
C TYR A 69 -16.15 -4.63 2.94
N ARG A 70 -17.14 -5.36 2.43
CA ARG A 70 -18.26 -4.78 1.66
C ARG A 70 -19.08 -3.81 2.52
N ASP A 71 -19.44 -4.20 3.74
CA ASP A 71 -20.22 -3.36 4.66
C ASP A 71 -19.45 -2.10 5.06
N LEU A 72 -18.13 -2.21 5.25
CA LEU A 72 -17.26 -1.05 5.44
C LEU A 72 -17.33 -0.10 4.24
N GLY A 73 -17.19 -0.63 3.01
CA GLY A 73 -17.29 0.16 1.78
C GLY A 73 -18.65 0.87 1.65
N MET A 74 -19.75 0.19 1.99
CA MET A 74 -21.09 0.78 2.02
C MET A 74 -21.20 1.90 3.05
N GLY A 75 -20.63 1.72 4.24
CA GLY A 75 -20.57 2.76 5.27
C GLY A 75 -19.82 4.00 4.79
N PHE A 76 -18.67 3.83 4.13
CA PHE A 76 -17.92 4.93 3.53
C PHE A 76 -18.70 5.62 2.43
N LYS A 77 -19.38 4.87 1.55
CA LYS A 77 -20.19 5.44 0.47
C LYS A 77 -21.41 6.21 1.00
N ALA A 78 -22.02 5.74 2.08
CA ALA A 78 -23.09 6.45 2.76
C ALA A 78 -22.56 7.76 3.40
N GLY A 79 -21.41 7.72 4.05
CA GLY A 79 -20.77 8.89 4.65
C GLY A 79 -20.25 9.90 3.63
N PHE A 80 -19.77 9.43 2.49
CA PHE A 80 -19.19 10.20 1.39
C PHE A 80 -19.82 9.82 0.04
N PRO A 81 -21.03 10.31 -0.27
CA PRO A 81 -21.71 10.00 -1.52
C PRO A 81 -20.92 10.39 -2.78
N ASP A 82 -20.01 11.36 -2.68
CA ASP A 82 -19.11 11.85 -3.72
C ASP A 82 -17.69 11.22 -3.66
N MET A 83 -17.50 10.14 -2.89
CA MET A 83 -16.18 9.54 -2.72
C MET A 83 -15.53 9.08 -4.04
N THR A 84 -14.22 9.24 -4.11
CA THR A 84 -13.37 8.79 -5.21
C THR A 84 -12.05 8.23 -4.70
N HIS A 85 -11.53 7.21 -5.37
CA HIS A 85 -10.17 6.73 -5.25
C HIS A 85 -9.39 7.06 -6.52
N ARG A 86 -8.40 7.93 -6.40
CA ARG A 86 -7.52 8.30 -7.51
C ARG A 86 -6.14 7.69 -7.33
N PHE A 87 -5.78 6.74 -8.17
CA PHE A 87 -4.42 6.19 -8.20
C PHE A 87 -3.44 7.16 -8.83
N LEU A 88 -2.30 7.37 -8.16
CA LEU A 88 -1.19 8.20 -8.59
C LEU A 88 -0.10 7.36 -9.24
N GLU A 89 0.20 6.23 -8.60
CA GLU A 89 1.24 5.30 -9.01
C GLU A 89 0.70 3.88 -8.81
N THR A 90 1.04 2.99 -9.74
CA THR A 90 0.69 1.58 -9.66
C THR A 90 1.84 0.76 -10.23
N SER A 91 2.23 -0.27 -9.49
CA SER A 91 3.26 -1.24 -9.86
C SER A 91 2.67 -2.63 -9.74
N GLU A 92 2.96 -3.48 -10.72
CA GLU A 92 2.50 -4.87 -10.77
C GLU A 92 3.70 -5.79 -10.94
N SER A 93 3.74 -6.87 -10.16
CA SER A 93 4.78 -7.90 -10.24
C SER A 93 4.18 -9.26 -9.93
N GLY A 94 4.15 -10.15 -10.93
CA GLY A 94 3.51 -11.46 -10.79
C GLY A 94 2.02 -11.33 -10.46
N ASN A 95 1.62 -11.84 -9.30
CA ASN A 95 0.24 -11.79 -8.81
C ASN A 95 0.00 -10.68 -7.77
N THR A 96 0.90 -9.70 -7.66
CA THR A 96 0.77 -8.62 -6.69
C THR A 96 0.72 -7.26 -7.35
N VAL A 97 -0.07 -6.36 -6.76
CA VAL A 97 -0.18 -4.96 -7.17
C VAL A 97 0.07 -4.07 -5.97
N ALA A 98 1.01 -3.14 -6.10
CA ALA A 98 1.22 -2.05 -5.15
C ALA A 98 0.72 -0.75 -5.80
N ALA A 99 -0.13 -0.01 -5.09
CA ALA A 99 -0.62 1.27 -5.58
C ALA A 99 -0.58 2.35 -4.50
N LYS A 100 -0.30 3.57 -4.93
CA LYS A 100 -0.42 4.78 -4.14
C LYS A 100 -1.57 5.60 -4.69
N GLY A 101 -2.45 6.09 -3.83
CA GLY A 101 -3.62 6.84 -4.27
C GLY A 101 -4.05 7.90 -3.27
N ILE A 102 -5.11 8.62 -3.65
CA ILE A 102 -5.80 9.58 -2.79
C ILE A 102 -7.27 9.16 -2.76
N PHE A 103 -7.78 8.85 -1.56
CA PHE A 103 -9.20 8.81 -1.29
C PHE A 103 -9.67 10.25 -1.06
N SER A 104 -10.83 10.60 -1.61
CA SER A 104 -11.38 11.93 -1.39
C SER A 104 -12.90 11.94 -1.45
N GLY A 105 -13.54 12.67 -0.55
CA GLY A 105 -14.98 12.97 -0.59
C GLY A 105 -15.37 14.09 0.38
N THR A 106 -16.64 14.46 0.38
CA THR A 106 -17.29 15.38 1.32
C THR A 106 -18.22 14.60 2.25
N ASN A 107 -18.01 14.70 3.56
CA ASN A 107 -18.80 13.95 4.52
C ASN A 107 -20.19 14.55 4.71
N THR A 108 -21.14 14.15 3.86
CA THR A 108 -22.54 14.62 3.89
C THR A 108 -23.52 13.60 4.46
N GLY A 109 -23.07 12.37 4.74
CA GLY A 109 -23.84 11.34 5.43
C GLY A 109 -23.22 10.91 6.76
N PRO A 110 -23.93 10.06 7.53
CA PRO A 110 -23.41 9.51 8.76
C PRO A 110 -22.21 8.58 8.49
N LEU A 111 -21.25 8.57 9.40
CA LEU A 111 -20.06 7.71 9.30
C LEU A 111 -19.67 7.19 10.68
N MET A 112 -19.51 5.87 10.81
CA MET A 112 -19.08 5.22 12.07
C MET A 112 -19.88 5.68 13.30
N GLY A 113 -21.21 5.80 13.16
CA GLY A 113 -22.11 6.23 14.23
C GLY A 113 -22.16 7.74 14.50
N ASN A 114 -21.38 8.54 13.79
CA ASN A 114 -21.36 10.00 13.92
C ASN A 114 -22.20 10.67 12.83
N PRO A 115 -22.83 11.83 13.11
CA PRO A 115 -23.54 12.62 12.11
C PRO A 115 -22.59 13.20 11.06
N ALA A 116 -23.15 13.60 9.91
CA ALA A 116 -22.40 14.27 8.85
C ALA A 116 -21.76 15.57 9.35
N THR A 117 -20.51 15.81 8.96
CA THR A 117 -19.74 17.01 9.34
C THR A 117 -19.72 18.11 8.28
N GLY A 118 -20.06 17.79 7.03
CA GLY A 118 -19.94 18.68 5.88
C GLY A 118 -18.51 18.94 5.42
N LYS A 119 -17.50 18.29 6.02
CA LYS A 119 -16.10 18.52 5.69
C LYS A 119 -15.65 17.72 4.48
N ARG A 120 -14.84 18.36 3.63
CA ARG A 120 -14.08 17.71 2.55
C ARG A 120 -12.80 17.10 3.13
N VAL A 121 -12.51 15.85 2.77
CA VAL A 121 -11.29 15.15 3.17
C VAL A 121 -10.50 14.68 1.96
N GLU A 122 -9.18 14.83 2.01
CA GLU A 122 -8.25 14.18 1.10
C GLU A 122 -7.29 13.33 1.91
N MET A 123 -7.25 12.05 1.58
CA MET A 123 -6.52 11.06 2.35
C MET A 123 -5.61 10.24 1.42
N PRO A 124 -4.29 10.51 1.44
CA PRO A 124 -3.33 9.65 0.79
C PRO A 124 -3.36 8.25 1.39
N PHE A 125 -3.30 7.24 0.53
CA PHE A 125 -3.20 5.85 0.94
C PHE A 125 -2.18 5.08 0.10
N LEU A 126 -1.67 4.00 0.69
CA LEU A 126 -0.94 2.95 0.01
C LEU A 126 -1.77 1.67 0.08
N THR A 127 -1.77 0.88 -0.98
CA THR A 127 -2.35 -0.46 -0.96
C THR A 127 -1.40 -1.47 -1.59
N TYR A 128 -1.35 -2.66 -0.99
CA TYR A 128 -0.65 -3.82 -1.50
C TYR A 128 -1.64 -4.97 -1.58
N VAL A 129 -1.82 -5.52 -2.78
CA VAL A 129 -2.91 -6.42 -3.12
C VAL A 129 -2.34 -7.70 -3.71
N ASN A 130 -2.79 -8.85 -3.19
CA ASN A 130 -2.45 -10.16 -3.74
C ASN A 130 -3.64 -10.73 -4.51
N PHE A 131 -3.37 -11.29 -5.68
CA PHE A 131 -4.34 -11.95 -6.54
C PHE A 131 -4.14 -13.47 -6.46
N ASN A 132 -5.24 -14.23 -6.48
CA ASN A 132 -5.20 -15.67 -6.61
C ASN A 132 -5.08 -16.11 -8.08
N ALA A 133 -4.93 -17.42 -8.32
CA ALA A 133 -4.77 -17.97 -9.66
C ALA A 133 -5.96 -17.73 -10.61
N ALA A 134 -7.13 -17.35 -10.08
CA ALA A 134 -8.31 -16.99 -10.86
C ALA A 134 -8.39 -15.48 -11.18
N GLY A 135 -7.34 -14.71 -10.86
CA GLY A 135 -7.31 -13.26 -11.06
C GLY A 135 -8.25 -12.49 -10.11
N LYS A 136 -8.63 -13.10 -8.98
CA LYS A 136 -9.44 -12.43 -7.95
C LYS A 136 -8.54 -11.86 -6.86
N ILE A 137 -8.91 -10.71 -6.33
CA ILE A 137 -8.26 -10.08 -5.20
C ILE A 137 -8.49 -10.95 -3.96
N ALA A 138 -7.44 -11.56 -3.44
CA ALA A 138 -7.49 -12.46 -2.28
C ALA A 138 -7.00 -11.80 -0.99
N GLU A 139 -6.14 -10.80 -1.10
CA GLU A 139 -5.71 -10.01 0.06
C GLU A 139 -5.60 -8.54 -0.33
N ILE A 140 -6.10 -7.65 0.53
CA ILE A 140 -5.94 -6.21 0.40
C ILE A 140 -5.32 -5.69 1.69
N ASN A 141 -4.11 -5.16 1.62
CA ASN A 141 -3.55 -4.36 2.69
C ASN A 141 -3.69 -2.89 2.30
N ILE A 142 -4.35 -2.08 3.12
CA ILE A 142 -4.46 -0.62 2.93
C ILE A 142 -3.79 0.06 4.10
N GLN A 143 -3.00 1.11 3.83
CA GLN A 143 -2.41 1.96 4.84
C GLN A 143 -2.70 3.42 4.55
N PHE A 144 -3.18 4.14 5.56
CA PHE A 144 -3.42 5.59 5.53
C PHE A 144 -3.25 6.16 6.95
N ASN A 145 -3.24 7.49 7.07
CA ASN A 145 -3.23 8.15 8.38
C ASN A 145 -4.63 8.11 9.00
N ALA A 146 -4.95 7.03 9.71
CA ALA A 146 -6.24 6.88 10.35
C ALA A 146 -6.47 7.93 11.44
N GLY A 147 -5.45 8.24 12.25
CA GLY A 147 -5.55 9.30 13.27
C GLY A 147 -5.93 10.64 12.66
N GLY A 148 -5.20 11.09 11.64
CA GLY A 148 -5.48 12.34 10.94
C GLY A 148 -6.79 12.34 10.16
N PHE A 149 -7.24 11.19 9.64
CA PHE A 149 -8.56 11.05 9.03
C PHE A 149 -9.68 11.23 10.06
N MET A 150 -9.53 10.61 11.24
CA MET A 150 -10.50 10.70 12.32
C MET A 150 -10.51 12.09 12.96
N GLU A 151 -9.36 12.72 13.19
CA GLU A 151 -9.30 14.10 13.69
C GLU A 151 -10.07 15.10 12.81
N GLN A 152 -10.07 14.88 11.49
CA GLN A 152 -10.85 15.71 10.57
C GLN A 152 -12.36 15.52 10.74
N LEU A 153 -12.82 14.31 11.08
CA LEU A 153 -14.23 13.89 10.94
C LEU A 153 -14.95 13.58 12.26
N ILE A 154 -14.24 13.10 13.26
CA ILE A 154 -14.81 12.49 14.47
C ILE A 154 -14.01 12.96 15.68
N ALA A 155 -14.62 13.79 16.52
CA ALA A 155 -14.03 14.18 17.79
C ALA A 155 -14.08 13.01 18.79
N GLY A 156 -12.94 12.66 19.40
CA GLY A 156 -12.91 11.79 20.58
C GLY A 156 -12.75 10.28 20.36
N MET A 157 -12.43 9.80 19.15
CA MET A 157 -11.97 8.42 19.00
C MET A 157 -10.52 8.26 19.49
N PRO A 158 -10.19 7.19 20.23
CA PRO A 158 -8.85 6.98 20.74
C PRO A 158 -7.89 6.78 19.56
N MET A 159 -6.97 7.74 19.41
CA MET A 159 -5.85 7.64 18.50
C MET A 159 -4.96 6.48 18.95
N GLN A 160 -4.82 5.47 18.11
CA GLN A 160 -3.78 4.47 18.32
C GLN A 160 -2.44 5.14 17.98
N GLU A 161 -1.52 5.20 18.95
CA GLU A 161 -0.20 5.78 18.70
C GLU A 161 0.48 5.01 17.57
N GLU A 162 0.84 5.71 16.48
CA GLU A 162 1.51 5.11 15.32
C GLU A 162 3.00 4.85 15.62
N THR A 163 3.26 4.12 16.70
CA THR A 163 4.59 3.66 17.14
C THR A 163 5.37 3.05 15.99
N ASN A 164 4.71 2.23 15.15
CA ASN A 164 5.33 1.65 13.95
C ASN A 164 5.87 2.68 12.96
N LYS A 165 5.18 3.82 12.74
CA LYS A 165 5.69 4.86 11.83
C LYS A 165 6.89 5.57 12.44
N LYS A 166 6.85 5.83 13.75
CA LYS A 166 7.98 6.39 14.49
C LYS A 166 9.20 5.47 14.42
N THR A 167 9.00 4.16 14.58
CA THR A 167 10.00 3.09 14.43
C THR A 167 10.63 3.10 13.02
N VAL A 168 9.82 3.15 11.96
CA VAL A 168 10.35 3.24 10.57
C VAL A 168 11.12 4.54 10.35
N MET A 169 10.63 5.67 10.87
CA MET A 169 11.34 6.96 10.79
C MET A 169 12.68 6.94 11.53
N GLN A 170 12.77 6.25 12.68
CA GLN A 170 14.03 6.07 13.41
C GLN A 170 15.05 5.30 12.57
N VAL A 171 14.62 4.24 11.88
CA VAL A 171 15.49 3.49 10.96
C VAL A 171 16.03 4.41 9.85
N SER A 172 15.17 5.20 9.20
CA SER A 172 15.61 6.14 8.17
C SER A 172 16.56 7.22 8.70
N GLN A 173 16.31 7.75 9.90
CA GLN A 173 17.20 8.73 10.53
C GLN A 173 18.56 8.16 10.90
N ALA A 174 18.61 6.91 11.38
CA ALA A 174 19.84 6.19 11.66
C ALA A 174 20.63 5.91 10.37
N LEU A 175 19.95 5.46 9.30
CA LEU A 175 20.56 5.30 7.97
C LEU A 175 21.16 6.60 7.43
N ASN A 176 20.45 7.73 7.53
CA ASN A 176 20.97 9.04 7.09
C ASN A 176 22.22 9.49 7.87
N LYS A 177 22.44 8.95 9.08
CA LYS A 177 23.63 9.20 9.91
C LYS A 177 24.71 8.13 9.74
N HIS A 178 24.48 7.16 8.86
CA HIS A 178 25.31 5.96 8.68
C HIS A 178 25.45 5.13 9.98
N ASP A 179 24.47 5.24 10.87
CA ASP A 179 24.43 4.55 12.16
C ASP A 179 23.72 3.19 12.01
N LEU A 180 24.47 2.18 11.55
CA LEU A 180 23.90 0.84 11.34
C LEU A 180 23.54 0.12 12.65
N ASP A 181 24.16 0.46 13.77
CA ASP A 181 23.79 -0.08 15.08
C ASP A 181 22.42 0.46 15.51
N GLY A 182 22.20 1.77 15.35
CA GLY A 182 20.91 2.41 15.55
C GLY A 182 19.82 1.87 14.64
N VAL A 183 20.16 1.44 13.41
CA VAL A 183 19.22 0.74 12.52
C VAL A 183 18.84 -0.64 13.07
N THR A 184 19.83 -1.48 13.40
CA THR A 184 19.57 -2.86 13.85
C THR A 184 18.88 -2.95 15.21
N ALA A 185 19.10 -1.97 16.10
CA ALA A 185 18.48 -1.91 17.42
C ALA A 185 16.94 -1.84 17.39
N VAL A 186 16.36 -1.46 16.25
CA VAL A 186 14.91 -1.31 16.07
C VAL A 186 14.25 -2.62 15.60
N PHE A 187 15.02 -3.55 15.04
CA PHE A 187 14.48 -4.79 14.49
C PHE A 187 14.45 -5.91 15.54
N ALA A 188 13.41 -6.74 15.49
CA ALA A 188 13.32 -7.95 16.31
C ALA A 188 14.49 -8.92 16.00
N PRO A 189 14.98 -9.69 16.97
CA PRO A 189 16.13 -10.58 16.77
C PRO A 189 15.94 -11.59 15.62
N ASP A 190 14.70 -11.95 15.31
CA ASP A 190 14.30 -12.88 14.25
C ASP A 190 13.83 -12.18 12.96
N CYS A 191 14.11 -10.88 12.81
CA CYS A 191 13.76 -10.10 11.63
C CYS A 191 14.35 -10.71 10.33
N ARG A 192 13.55 -10.67 9.26
CA ARG A 192 13.90 -11.17 7.93
C ARG A 192 13.79 -10.04 6.90
N PHE A 193 14.90 -9.71 6.26
CA PHE A 193 14.98 -8.67 5.24
C PHE A 193 14.81 -9.25 3.85
N TYR A 194 13.88 -8.65 3.09
CA TYR A 194 13.64 -8.99 1.69
C TYR A 194 14.06 -7.89 0.72
N GLY A 195 14.58 -8.26 -0.46
CA GLY A 195 14.98 -7.32 -1.52
C GLY A 195 16.36 -7.56 -2.16
N TRP A 196 17.20 -8.42 -1.57
CA TRP A 196 18.56 -8.70 -2.07
C TRP A 196 18.98 -10.18 -1.91
N GLY A 197 19.34 -10.88 -2.98
CA GLY A 197 19.76 -12.29 -2.91
C GLY A 197 21.11 -12.51 -2.18
N PRO A 198 21.30 -13.63 -1.45
CA PRO A 198 20.33 -14.67 -1.11
C PRO A 198 19.29 -14.21 -0.06
N GLN A 199 18.11 -14.83 -0.07
CA GLN A 199 16.91 -14.35 0.61
C GLN A 199 16.25 -15.44 1.47
N PRO A 200 15.71 -15.14 2.68
CA PRO A 200 15.79 -13.86 3.40
C PRO A 200 17.17 -13.60 4.01
N VAL A 201 17.48 -12.33 4.28
CA VAL A 201 18.71 -11.92 4.98
C VAL A 201 18.39 -11.64 6.45
N ASP A 202 19.26 -12.05 7.38
CA ASP A 202 19.15 -11.72 8.82
C ASP A 202 19.76 -10.34 9.14
N GLN A 203 19.73 -9.93 10.41
CA GLN A 203 20.28 -8.62 10.82
C GLN A 203 21.77 -8.47 10.51
N THR A 204 22.57 -9.53 10.69
CA THR A 204 24.01 -9.51 10.42
C THR A 204 24.28 -9.36 8.94
N GLY A 205 23.58 -10.13 8.10
CA GLY A 205 23.65 -10.01 6.65
C GLY A 205 23.23 -8.62 6.17
N TYR A 206 22.13 -8.07 6.69
CA TYR A 206 21.68 -6.73 6.34
C TYR A 206 22.75 -5.66 6.67
N LYS A 207 23.33 -5.72 7.89
CA LYS A 207 24.38 -4.78 8.32
C LYS A 207 25.61 -4.84 7.40
N ASN A 208 26.05 -6.04 7.03
CA ASN A 208 27.17 -6.22 6.10
C ASN A 208 26.88 -5.61 4.71
N MET A 209 25.67 -5.83 4.19
CA MET A 209 25.27 -5.29 2.89
C MET A 209 25.18 -3.77 2.91
N MET A 210 24.54 -3.19 3.94
CA MET A 210 24.42 -1.75 4.09
C MET A 210 25.77 -1.07 4.34
N THR A 211 26.72 -1.73 5.01
CA THR A 211 28.09 -1.23 5.16
C THR A 211 28.75 -1.02 3.79
N ASN A 212 28.63 -2.02 2.90
CA ASN A 212 29.17 -1.92 1.54
C ASN A 212 28.44 -0.86 0.71
N LEU A 213 27.12 -0.75 0.83
CA LEU A 213 26.32 0.24 0.10
C LEU A 213 26.64 1.67 0.55
N LEU A 214 26.71 1.92 1.85
CA LEU A 214 27.00 3.24 2.41
C LEU A 214 28.45 3.67 2.15
N ALA A 215 29.38 2.72 2.01
CA ALA A 215 30.76 3.04 1.60
C ALA A 215 30.87 3.53 0.14
N ALA A 216 29.81 3.37 -0.66
CA ALA A 216 29.77 3.82 -2.06
C ALA A 216 29.17 5.23 -2.25
N PHE A 217 28.71 5.88 -1.17
CA PHE A 217 28.17 7.24 -1.13
C PHE A 217 28.95 8.11 -0.14
#